data_AF-A0A6I2Z3D4-F1
#
_entry.id   AF-A0A6I2Z3D4-F1
#
_cell.length_a   1.000
_cell.length_b   1.000
_cell.length_c   1.000
_cell.angle_alpha   90.00
_cell.angle_beta   90.00
_cell.angle_gamma   90.00
#
_symmetry.space_group_name_H-M   'P 1'
#
loop_
_entity.id
_entity.type
_entity.pdbx_description
1 polymer ?
#
loop_
_entity_poly.entity_id
_entity_poly.type
_entity_poly.pdbx_seq_one_letter_code
_entity_poly.pdbx_strand_id
1 'polypeptide(L)' 'MNRRQSILLYAFSLWTVWIWGTRIWNIWNDDERTAGFKAVHTVLAGISVILAVAAWFVVRNIRRARQTD' A
#
# COMPACT_ATOMS: atom_id res chain seq x y z
N MET A 1 3.24 19.36 -7.78
CA MET A 1 2.74 18.04 -8.19
C MET A 1 1.65 18.23 -9.22
N ASN A 2 1.85 17.70 -10.42
CA ASN A 2 0.86 17.75 -11.49
C ASN A 2 -0.23 16.67 -11.28
N ARG A 3 -1.34 16.79 -12.02
CA ARG A 3 -2.49 15.87 -11.90
C ARG A 3 -2.09 14.41 -12.20
N ARG A 4 -1.22 14.19 -13.19
CA ARG A 4 -0.74 12.86 -13.60
C ARG A 4 0.07 12.17 -12.49
N GLN A 5 1.00 12.90 -11.86
CA GLN A 5 1.79 12.42 -10.72
C GLN A 5 0.90 12.02 -9.55
N SER A 6 -0.12 12.82 -9.24
CA SER A 6 -1.05 12.51 -8.15
C SER A 6 -1.86 11.24 -8.43
N ILE A 7 -2.37 11.10 -9.66
CA ILE A 7 -3.10 9.90 -10.10
C ILE A 7 -2.19 8.67 -10.03
N LEU A 8 -0.94 8.76 -10.48
CA LEU A 8 0.03 7.68 -10.38
C LEU A 8 0.28 7.25 -8.94
N LEU A 9 0.44 8.19 -8.01
CA LEU A 9 0.67 7.87 -6.60
C LEU A 9 -0.56 7.23 -5.93
N TYR A 10 -1.77 7.68 -6.29
CA TYR A 10 -2.99 7.02 -5.84
C TYR A 10 -3.14 5.62 -6.40
N ALA A 11 -2.88 5.44 -7.70
CA ALA A 11 -2.91 4.13 -8.34
C ALA A 11 -1.88 3.19 -7.72
N PHE A 12 -0.64 3.66 -7.51
CA PHE A 12 0.40 2.91 -6.82
C PHE A 12 -0.04 2.48 -5.42
N SER A 13 -0.60 3.41 -4.63
CA SER A 13 -1.04 3.11 -3.26
C SER A 13 -2.14 2.05 -3.23
N LEU A 14 -3.15 2.17 -4.09
CA LEU A 14 -4.22 1.17 -4.22
C LEU A 14 -3.69 -0.18 -4.70
N TRP A 15 -2.77 -0.16 -5.66
CA TRP A 15 -2.15 -1.36 -6.19
C TRP A 15 -1.34 -2.11 -5.14
N THR A 16 -0.57 -1.39 -4.31
CA THR A 16 0.18 -1.98 -3.20
C THR A 16 -0.75 -2.69 -2.23
N VAL A 17 -1.86 -2.07 -1.83
CA VAL A 17 -2.85 -2.67 -0.93
C VAL A 17 -3.46 -3.94 -1.57
N TRP A 18 -3.82 -3.87 -2.85
CA TRP A 18 -4.40 -4.99 -3.58
C TRP A 18 -3.45 -6.21 -3.68
N ILE A 19 -2.21 -5.97 -4.11
CA ILE A 19 -1.20 -7.03 -4.26
C ILE A 19 -0.88 -7.67 -2.91
N TRP A 20 -0.69 -6.87 -1.86
CA TRP A 20 -0.40 -7.43 -0.55
C TRP A 20 -1.59 -8.17 0.06
N GLY A 21 -2.82 -7.67 -0.14
CA GLY A 21 -4.03 -8.37 0.28
C GLY A 21 -4.15 -9.76 -0.35
N THR A 22 -4.04 -9.83 -1.68
CA THR A 22 -4.10 -11.11 -2.41
C THR A 22 -2.94 -12.04 -2.07
N ARG A 23 -1.73 -11.49 -1.91
CA ARG A 23 -0.54 -12.28 -1.54
C ARG A 23 -0.65 -12.87 -0.13
N ILE A 24 -1.11 -12.08 0.85
CA ILE A 24 -1.30 -12.58 2.22
C ILE A 24 -2.39 -13.64 2.28
N TRP A 25 -3.50 -13.43 1.56
CA TRP A 25 -4.55 -14.44 1.44
C TRP A 25 -4.00 -15.78 0.93
N ASN A 26 -3.21 -15.74 -0.15
CA ASN A 26 -2.61 -16.95 -0.71
C ASN A 26 -1.61 -17.61 0.24
N ILE A 27 -0.78 -16.83 0.95
CA ILE A 27 0.22 -17.36 1.90
C ILE A 27 -0.45 -17.99 3.12
N TRP A 28 -1.55 -17.40 3.59
CA TRP A 28 -2.25 -17.91 4.76
C TRP A 28 -3.04 -19.19 4.46
N ASN A 29 -3.62 -19.29 3.26
CA ASN A 29 -4.31 -20.50 2.76
C ASN A 29 -3.37 -21.63 2.32
N ASP A 30 -2.06 -21.39 2.30
CA ASP A 30 -1.05 -22.42 1.99
C ASP A 30 -0.56 -23.04 3.31
N ASP A 31 -0.98 -24.28 3.58
CA ASP A 31 -0.65 -25.04 4.79
C ASP A 31 0.78 -25.61 4.77
N GLU A 32 1.43 -25.67 3.60
CA GLU A 32 2.80 -26.15 3.47
C GLU A 32 3.84 -25.10 3.92
N ARG A 33 3.41 -23.85 4.16
CA ARG A 33 4.29 -22.75 4.56
C ARG A 33 4.59 -22.74 6.05
N THR A 34 5.87 -22.62 6.37
CA THR A 34 6.34 -22.47 7.75
C THR A 34 5.79 -21.20 8.40
N ALA A 35 5.62 -21.23 9.73
CA ALA A 35 5.17 -20.08 10.51
C ALA A 35 6.07 -18.85 10.32
N GLY A 36 7.40 -19.05 10.23
CA GLY A 36 8.35 -17.96 9.97
C GLY A 36 8.14 -17.30 8.61
N PHE A 37 7.82 -18.08 7.57
CA PHE A 37 7.50 -17.55 6.25
C PHE A 37 6.24 -16.68 6.29
N LYS A 38 5.17 -17.15 6.96
CA LYS A 38 3.93 -16.38 7.14
C LYS A 38 4.18 -15.09 7.92
N ALA A 39 4.98 -15.13 8.99
CA ALA A 39 5.29 -13.98 9.82
C ALA A 39 6.04 -12.88 9.05
N VAL A 40 7.13 -13.21 8.36
CA VAL A 40 7.93 -12.23 7.60
C VAL A 40 7.09 -11.54 6.52
N HIS A 41 6.30 -12.32 5.78
CA HIS A 41 5.47 -11.75 4.72
C HIS A 41 4.34 -10.88 5.27
N THR A 42 3.75 -11.26 6.42
CA THR A 42 2.71 -10.45 7.08
C THR A 42 3.28 -9.12 7.58
N VAL A 43 4.48 -9.11 8.16
CA VAL A 43 5.16 -7.87 8.57
C VAL A 43 5.50 -7.00 7.36
N LEU A 44 6.06 -7.59 6.31
CA LEU A 44 6.41 -6.87 5.08
C LEU A 44 5.16 -6.28 4.39
N ALA A 45 4.04 -7.02 4.40
CA ALA A 45 2.75 -6.53 3.94
C ALA A 45 2.28 -5.34 4.75
N GLY A 46 2.29 -5.46 6.08
CA GLY A 46 1.88 -4.40 7.00
C GLY A 46 2.64 -3.10 6.76
N ILE A 47 3.98 -3.17 6.72
CA ILE A 47 4.84 -2.00 6.46
C ILE A 47 4.52 -1.40 5.08
N SER A 48 4.41 -2.22 4.05
CA SER A 48 4.13 -1.75 2.68
C SER A 48 2.77 -1.05 2.59
N VAL A 49 1.74 -1.58 3.26
CA VAL A 49 0.40 -0.98 3.31
C VAL A 49 0.42 0.34 4.08
N ILE A 50 1.11 0.40 5.23
CA ILE A 50 1.27 1.64 6.01
C ILE A 50 1.92 2.73 5.15
N LEU A 51 3.00 2.40 4.42
CA LEU A 51 3.67 3.35 3.53
C LEU A 51 2.77 3.81 2.38
N ALA A 52 2.00 2.91 1.78
CA ALA A 52 1.04 3.26 0.73
C ALA A 52 -0.05 4.22 1.25
N VAL A 53 -0.59 3.95 2.44
CA VAL A 53 -1.60 4.81 3.08
C VAL A 53 -1.00 6.18 3.44
N ALA A 54 0.22 6.21 3.98
CA ALA A 54 0.92 7.46 4.27
C ALA A 54 1.15 8.29 3.00
N ALA A 55 1.61 7.66 1.91
CA ALA A 55 1.79 8.32 0.61
C ALA A 55 0.48 8.92 0.09
N TRP A 56 -0.63 8.18 0.19
CA TRP A 56 -1.96 8.66 -0.17
C TRP A 56 -2.34 9.94 0.59
N PHE A 57 -2.15 9.95 1.92
CA PHE A 57 -2.47 11.11 2.75
C PHE A 57 -1.57 12.31 2.45
N VAL A 58 -0.28 12.10 2.24
CA VAL A 58 0.66 13.17 1.83
C VAL A 58 0.19 13.81 0.53
N VAL A 59 -0.13 13.01 -0.49
CA VAL A 59 -0.63 13.52 -1.79
C VAL A 59 -1.93 14.28 -1.61
N ARG A 60 -2.86 13.74 -0.82
CA ARG A 60 -4.15 14.40 -0.51
C ARG A 60 -3.94 15.76 0.16
N ASN A 61 -3.05 15.85 1.14
CA ASN A 61 -2.79 17.08 1.88
C ASN A 61 -2.12 18.14 1.00
N ILE A 62 -1.12 17.77 0.20
CA ILE A 62 -0.45 18.69 -0.74
C ILE A 62 -1.45 19.24 -1.76
N ARG A 63 -2.38 18.41 -2.24
CA ARG A 63 -3.40 18.87 -3.20
C ARG A 63 -4.43 19.80 -2.59
N ARG A 64 -4.80 19.59 -1.32
CA ARG A 64 -5.72 20.48 -0.59
C ARG A 64 -5.12 21.85 -0.37
N ALA A 65 -3.86 21.93 0.07
CA ALA A 65 -3.16 23.19 0.27
C ALA A 65 -3.09 24.04 -1.02
N ARG A 66 -2.89 23.40 -2.18
CA ARG A 66 -2.86 24.08 -3.49
C ARG A 66 -4.22 24.55 -4.00
N GLN A 67 -5.33 24.13 -3.39
CA GLN A 67 -6.68 24.57 -3.79
C GLN A 67 -7.12 25.81 -3.01
N THR A 68 -6.46 26.12 -1.91
CA THR A 68 -6.75 27.27 -1.04
C THR A 68 -5.90 28.50 -1.35
N ASP A 69 -4.86 28.34 -2.17
CA ASP A 69 -4.02 29.42 -2.73
C ASP A 69 -4.56 29.89 -4.09
#